data_AF-A0A960IV34-F1
#
_entry.id   AF-A0A960IV34-F1
#
_cell.length_a   1.000
_cell.length_b   1.000
_cell.length_c   1.000
_cell.angle_alpha   90.00
_cell.angle_beta   90.00
_cell.angle_gamma   90.00
#
_symmetry.space_group_name_H-M   'P 1'
#
loop_
_entity.id
_entity.type
_entity.pdbx_description
1 polymer ?
#
loop_
_entity_poly.entity_id
_entity_poly.type
_entity_poly.pdbx_seq_one_letter_code
_entity_poly.pdbx_strand_id
1 'polypeptide(L)'
;MIDSTTLAIPERKGNSLGVGPRNVLATGRIGLIFLVPGQRETYRVNGTAHLTSDPELLDRLAVAGKPALMATVVAVEEAFFHCGKAPIRAELWASRVSSEDQRKPIAEEIGEILGDESLVPVVAADLEQNYRDDLY
;
A
#
# COMPACT_ATOMS: atom_id res chain seq x y z
N MET A 1 4.65 -8.59 -16.99
CA MET A 1 5.21 -7.23 -17.10
C MET A 1 4.76 -6.47 -15.86
N ILE A 2 5.65 -5.77 -15.17
CA ILE A 2 5.31 -4.92 -14.00
C ILE A 2 5.37 -3.49 -14.51
N ASP A 3 4.35 -2.70 -14.20
CA ASP A 3 4.19 -1.32 -14.66
C ASP A 3 3.41 -0.51 -13.60
N SER A 4 2.95 0.69 -13.96
CA SER A 4 2.24 1.59 -13.05
C SER A 4 0.89 1.05 -12.57
N THR A 5 0.33 0.02 -13.20
CA THR A 5 -0.97 -0.57 -12.84
C THR A 5 -0.89 -2.08 -12.59
N THR A 6 0.33 -2.63 -12.53
CA THR A 6 0.55 -4.06 -12.29
C THR A 6 1.58 -4.25 -11.18
N LEU A 7 1.14 -4.79 -10.04
CA LEU A 7 2.01 -5.08 -8.89
C LEU A 7 2.42 -6.55 -8.86
N ALA A 8 3.57 -6.84 -8.25
CA ALA A 8 3.98 -8.21 -7.94
C ALA A 8 4.32 -8.34 -6.45
N ILE A 9 3.59 -9.20 -5.76
CA ILE A 9 3.80 -9.48 -4.32
C ILE A 9 4.52 -10.83 -4.18
N PRO A 10 5.79 -10.86 -3.77
CA PRO A 10 6.55 -12.09 -3.65
C PRO A 10 6.13 -12.92 -2.44
N GLU A 11 5.83 -14.19 -2.67
CA GLU A 11 5.70 -15.19 -1.62
C GLU A 11 7.09 -15.74 -1.26
N ARG A 12 7.42 -15.67 0.02
CA ARG A 12 8.72 -16.12 0.54
C ARG A 12 8.52 -17.21 1.56
N LYS A 13 9.59 -17.94 1.88
CA LYS A 13 9.58 -18.97 2.91
C LYS A 13 9.13 -18.37 4.24
N GLY A 14 7.96 -18.79 4.73
CA GLY A 14 7.32 -18.25 5.93
C GLY A 14 6.58 -19.34 6.71
N ASN A 15 5.44 -18.99 7.29
CA ASN A 15 4.60 -19.92 8.08
C ASN A 15 3.78 -20.92 7.23
N SER A 16 3.89 -20.86 5.90
CA SER A 16 3.24 -21.75 4.94
C SER A 16 1.72 -21.91 5.09
N LEU A 17 1.03 -20.91 5.67
CA LEU A 17 -0.42 -20.97 5.88
C LEU A 17 -1.20 -21.04 4.55
N GLY A 18 -0.68 -20.43 3.47
CA GLY A 18 -1.24 -20.56 2.11
C GLY A 18 -2.68 -20.05 1.93
N VAL A 19 -3.27 -19.38 2.94
CA VAL A 19 -4.68 -18.92 2.92
C VAL A 19 -4.90 -17.87 1.84
N GLY A 20 -4.02 -16.87 1.75
CA GLY A 20 -4.08 -15.82 0.72
C GLY A 20 -4.04 -16.40 -0.70
N PRO A 21 -3.00 -17.18 -1.07
CA PRO A 21 -2.92 -17.82 -2.38
C PRO A 21 -4.14 -18.69 -2.73
N ARG A 22 -4.70 -19.44 -1.77
CA ARG A 22 -5.92 -20.23 -1.98
C ARG A 22 -7.13 -19.35 -2.31
N ASN A 23 -7.29 -18.22 -1.63
CA ASN A 23 -8.36 -17.27 -1.93
C ASN A 23 -8.19 -16.65 -3.32
N VAL A 24 -6.95 -16.32 -3.71
CA VAL A 24 -6.65 -15.81 -5.06
C VAL A 24 -7.00 -16.85 -6.12
N LEU A 25 -6.60 -18.11 -5.93
CA LEU A 25 -6.95 -19.19 -6.86
C LEU A 25 -8.47 -19.41 -6.98
N ALA A 26 -9.21 -19.24 -5.89
CA ALA A 26 -10.67 -19.46 -5.88
C ALA A 26 -11.46 -18.29 -6.48
N THR A 27 -11.01 -17.05 -6.26
CA THR A 27 -11.80 -15.83 -6.54
C THR A 27 -11.22 -14.95 -7.63
N GLY A 28 -9.91 -15.05 -7.88
CA GLY A 28 -9.17 -14.15 -8.75
C GLY A 28 -9.11 -12.70 -8.26
N ARG A 29 -9.47 -12.41 -7.00
CA ARG A 29 -9.55 -11.05 -6.45
C ARG A 29 -8.60 -10.86 -5.28
N ILE A 30 -8.17 -9.61 -5.09
CA ILE A 30 -7.32 -9.23 -3.95
C ILE A 30 -7.61 -7.79 -3.51
N GLY A 31 -7.46 -7.56 -2.21
CA GLY A 31 -7.37 -6.22 -1.62
C GLY A 31 -6.06 -6.13 -0.83
N LEU A 32 -5.32 -5.05 -1.05
CA LEU A 32 -4.07 -4.74 -0.37
C LEU A 32 -4.25 -3.46 0.44
N ILE A 33 -3.62 -3.41 1.61
CA ILE A 33 -3.47 -2.21 2.41
C ILE A 33 -1.98 -2.01 2.71
N PHE A 34 -1.49 -0.80 2.44
CA PHE A 34 -0.11 -0.40 2.72
C PHE A 34 -0.09 0.54 3.91
N LEU A 35 0.73 0.19 4.89
CA LEU A 35 1.09 1.03 6.02
C LEU A 35 2.50 1.54 5.78
N VAL A 36 2.62 2.83 5.46
CA VAL A 36 3.91 3.46 5.15
C VAL A 36 4.41 4.17 6.39
N PRO A 37 5.62 3.86 6.89
CA PRO A 37 6.21 4.59 8.01
C PRO A 37 6.19 6.09 7.77
N GLY A 38 5.73 6.84 8.77
CA GLY A 38 5.61 8.29 8.72
C GLY A 38 4.34 8.83 8.04
N GLN A 39 3.60 8.01 7.28
CA GLN A 39 2.30 8.41 6.72
C GLN A 39 1.19 8.15 7.74
N ARG A 40 0.38 9.16 8.02
CA ARG A 40 -0.80 9.01 8.91
C ARG A 40 -1.88 8.17 8.25
N GLU A 41 -2.09 8.34 6.96
CA GLU A 41 -3.08 7.65 6.14
C GLU A 41 -2.56 6.29 5.62
N THR A 42 -3.48 5.45 5.17
CA THR A 42 -3.17 4.16 4.56
C THR A 42 -3.48 4.19 3.08
N TYR A 43 -2.76 3.40 2.27
CA TYR A 43 -3.04 3.28 0.84
C TYR A 43 -3.72 1.94 0.59
N ARG A 44 -4.82 1.97 -0.16
CA ARG A 44 -5.57 0.77 -0.52
C ARG A 44 -5.50 0.54 -2.02
N VAL A 45 -5.31 -0.71 -2.39
CA VAL A 45 -5.31 -1.18 -3.77
C VAL A 45 -6.25 -2.37 -3.86
N ASN A 46 -7.22 -2.32 -4.76
CA ASN A 46 -8.08 -3.45 -5.07
C ASN A 46 -7.89 -3.83 -6.54
N GLY A 47 -8.04 -5.11 -6.84
CA GLY A 47 -8.00 -5.58 -8.22
C GLY A 47 -8.13 -7.08 -8.38
N THR A 48 -7.72 -7.54 -9.56
CA THR A 48 -7.64 -8.96 -9.88
C THR A 48 -6.24 -9.49 -9.65
N ALA A 49 -6.13 -10.77 -9.31
CA ALA A 49 -4.85 -11.39 -9.04
C ALA A 49 -4.76 -12.81 -9.59
N HIS A 50 -3.54 -13.19 -9.96
CA HIS A 50 -3.17 -14.57 -10.27
C HIS A 50 -1.81 -14.90 -9.68
N LEU A 51 -1.54 -16.20 -9.56
CA LEU A 51 -0.26 -16.72 -9.06
C LEU A 51 0.64 -17.09 -10.24
N THR A 52 1.93 -16.81 -10.12
CA THR A 52 2.94 -17.20 -11.11
C THR A 52 4.18 -17.77 -10.46
N SER A 53 4.80 -18.73 -11.16
CA SER A 53 6.10 -19.31 -10.84
C SER A 53 7.14 -19.01 -11.93
N ASP A 54 6.94 -17.94 -12.70
CA ASP A 54 7.87 -17.49 -13.74
C ASP A 54 9.26 -17.21 -13.15
N PRO A 55 10.29 -18.02 -13.50
CA PRO A 55 11.62 -17.91 -12.90
C PRO A 55 12.24 -16.51 -13.04
N GLU A 56 12.04 -15.84 -14.19
CA GLU A 56 12.65 -14.52 -14.41
C GLU A 56 12.08 -13.48 -13.45
N LEU A 57 10.76 -13.51 -13.23
CA LEU A 57 10.11 -12.63 -12.27
C LEU A 57 10.51 -12.98 -10.83
N LEU A 58 10.58 -14.26 -10.49
CA LEU A 58 10.95 -14.70 -9.13
C LEU A 58 12.39 -14.32 -8.77
N ASP A 59 13.30 -14.38 -9.73
CA ASP A 59 14.69 -13.95 -9.59
C ASP A 59 14.79 -12.43 -9.43
N ARG A 60 13.99 -11.65 -10.17
CA ARG A 60 13.91 -10.19 -9.99
C ARG A 60 13.39 -9.78 -8.61
N LEU A 61 12.61 -10.63 -7.95
CA LEU A 61 12.06 -10.40 -6.61
C LEU A 61 12.93 -11.00 -5.49
N ALA A 62 14.14 -11.46 -5.82
CA ALA A 62 15.05 -12.11 -4.89
C ALA A 62 15.47 -11.20 -3.74
N VAL A 63 15.65 -11.80 -2.55
CA VAL A 63 16.23 -11.14 -1.38
C VAL A 63 17.37 -12.00 -0.86
N ALA A 64 18.50 -11.36 -0.58
CA ALA A 64 19.73 -12.05 -0.13
C ALA A 64 20.12 -13.22 -1.05
N GLY A 65 20.00 -13.03 -2.37
CA GLY A 65 20.34 -14.03 -3.39
C GLY A 65 19.40 -15.22 -3.48
N LYS A 66 18.23 -15.19 -2.82
CA LYS A 66 17.23 -16.25 -2.87
C LYS A 66 16.00 -15.78 -3.64
N PRO A 67 15.62 -16.46 -4.73
CA PRO A 67 14.41 -16.13 -5.48
C PRO A 67 13.15 -16.26 -4.61
N ALA A 68 12.09 -15.54 -5.00
CA ALA A 68 10.77 -15.78 -4.43
C ALA A 68 10.30 -17.22 -4.77
N LEU A 69 9.42 -17.80 -3.94
CA LEU A 69 8.87 -19.14 -4.21
C LEU A 69 7.77 -19.10 -5.28
N MET A 70 7.04 -17.99 -5.31
CA MET A 70 5.92 -17.69 -6.18
C MET A 70 5.68 -16.18 -6.10
N ALA A 71 4.98 -15.60 -7.07
CA ALA A 71 4.50 -14.22 -6.97
C ALA A 71 2.99 -14.16 -7.18
N THR A 72 2.33 -13.31 -6.41
CA THR A 72 0.97 -12.87 -6.69
C THR A 72 1.05 -11.63 -7.57
N VAL A 73 0.62 -11.75 -8.83
CA VAL A 73 0.55 -10.61 -9.76
C VAL A 73 -0.82 -9.99 -9.65
N VAL A 74 -0.87 -8.68 -9.42
CA VAL A 74 -2.10 -7.91 -9.19
C VAL A 74 -2.26 -6.91 -10.31
N ALA A 75 -3.34 -7.02 -11.07
CA ALA A 75 -3.79 -5.98 -11.98
C ALA A 75 -4.68 -5.01 -11.19
N VAL A 76 -4.24 -3.77 -11.05
CA VAL A 76 -4.89 -2.74 -10.25
C VAL A 76 -6.17 -2.27 -10.94
N GLU A 77 -7.30 -2.37 -10.23
CA GLU A 77 -8.59 -1.82 -10.69
C GLU A 77 -8.85 -0.45 -10.05
N GLU A 78 -8.47 -0.28 -8.78
CA GLU A 78 -8.57 0.99 -8.06
C GLU A 78 -7.45 1.12 -7.03
N ALA A 79 -6.98 2.35 -6.83
CA ALA A 79 -6.03 2.71 -5.80
C ALA A 79 -6.46 4.04 -5.17
N PHE A 80 -6.49 4.11 -3.85
CA PHE A 80 -6.96 5.29 -3.14
C PHE A 80 -6.37 5.39 -1.73
N PHE A 81 -6.35 6.61 -1.22
CA PHE A 81 -6.01 6.88 0.16
C PHE A 81 -7.19 6.57 1.08
N HIS A 82 -6.89 6.06 2.27
CA HIS A 82 -7.88 5.76 3.28
C HIS A 82 -7.48 6.40 4.62
N CYS A 83 -8.46 6.96 5.32
CA CYS A 83 -8.26 7.88 6.43
C CYS A 83 -7.25 7.40 7.49
N GLY A 84 -6.51 8.34 8.07
CA GLY A 84 -5.48 8.07 9.07
C GLY A 84 -5.97 7.92 10.52
N LYS A 85 -7.28 7.98 10.77
CA LYS A 85 -7.84 7.95 12.14
C LYS A 85 -7.34 6.74 12.95
N ALA A 86 -7.33 5.54 12.34
CA ALA A 86 -6.90 4.32 13.02
C ALA A 86 -5.38 4.31 13.35
N PRO A 87 -4.46 4.59 12.40
CA PRO A 87 -3.05 4.77 12.72
C PRO A 87 -2.75 5.85 13.75
N ILE A 88 -3.43 7.00 13.68
CA ILE A 88 -3.28 8.12 14.62
C ILE A 88 -3.67 7.69 16.04
N ARG A 89 -4.84 7.07 16.21
CA ARG A 89 -5.30 6.55 17.51
C ARG A 89 -4.39 5.48 18.10
N ALA A 90 -3.79 4.65 17.24
CA ALA A 90 -2.88 3.60 17.67
C ALA A 90 -1.48 4.15 18.00
N GLU A 91 -1.24 5.45 17.81
CA GLU A 91 0.07 6.09 17.89
C GLU A 91 1.13 5.31 17.09
N LEU A 92 0.72 4.75 15.93
CA LEU A 92 1.47 3.72 15.20
C LEU A 92 2.93 4.14 14.92
N TRP A 93 3.14 5.45 14.75
CA TRP A 93 4.39 6.05 14.32
C TRP A 93 5.09 6.93 15.37
N ALA A 94 4.50 7.15 16.55
CA ALA A 94 4.93 8.18 17.51
C ALA A 94 6.37 8.05 18.04
N SER A 95 6.97 6.86 17.98
CA SER A 95 8.31 6.57 18.53
C SER A 95 9.25 5.82 17.56
N ARG A 96 8.83 5.62 16.31
CA ARG A 96 9.50 4.69 15.37
C ARG A 96 9.89 5.29 14.03
N VAL A 97 9.63 6.57 13.83
CA VAL A 97 9.83 7.25 12.55
C VAL A 97 10.95 8.26 12.72
N SER A 98 12.04 8.06 11.99
CA SER A 98 13.13 9.02 11.92
C SER A 98 12.75 10.21 11.05
N SER A 99 13.54 11.28 11.05
CA SER A 99 13.32 12.40 10.10
C SER A 99 13.39 11.95 8.63
N GLU A 100 14.09 10.85 8.34
CA GLU A 100 14.22 10.28 6.99
C GLU A 100 12.96 9.52 6.54
N ASP A 101 12.13 9.10 7.50
CA ASP A 101 10.86 8.41 7.24
C ASP A 101 9.70 9.39 7.04
N GLN A 102 9.94 10.71 7.11
CA GLN A 102 8.92 11.70 6.84
C GLN A 102 8.48 11.63 5.38
N ARG A 103 7.17 11.48 5.18
CA ARG A 103 6.52 11.46 3.88
C ARG A 103 5.85 12.79 3.60
N LYS A 104 5.61 13.05 2.31
CA LYS A 104 4.81 14.21 1.91
C LYS A 104 3.42 14.10 2.53
N PRO A 105 2.85 15.19 3.04
CA PRO A 105 1.44 15.22 3.38
C PRO A 105 0.60 14.74 2.20
N ILE A 106 -0.40 13.91 2.48
CA ILE A 106 -1.35 13.41 1.46
C ILE A 106 -1.99 14.54 0.64
N ALA A 107 -2.21 15.71 1.24
CA ALA A 107 -2.76 16.87 0.54
C ALA A 107 -1.85 17.33 -0.62
N GLU A 108 -0.52 17.28 -0.43
CA GLU A 108 0.46 17.57 -1.49
C GLU A 108 0.42 16.49 -2.58
N GLU A 109 0.35 15.20 -2.19
CA GLU A 109 0.22 14.11 -3.18
C GLU A 109 -1.07 14.24 -4.00
N ILE A 110 -2.19 14.63 -3.38
CA ILE A 110 -3.44 14.89 -4.08
C ILE A 110 -3.31 16.07 -5.05
N GLY A 111 -2.68 17.17 -4.63
CA GLY A 111 -2.39 18.32 -5.49
C GLY A 111 -1.57 17.92 -6.72
N GLU A 112 -0.51 17.12 -6.52
CA GLU A 112 0.34 16.61 -7.60
C GLU A 112 -0.43 15.67 -8.55
N ILE A 113 -1.22 14.72 -8.01
CA ILE A 113 -1.99 13.75 -8.80
C ILE A 113 -3.07 14.43 -9.64
N LEU A 114 -3.76 15.42 -9.06
CA LEU A 114 -4.84 16.14 -9.75
C LEU A 114 -4.32 17.30 -10.61
N GLY A 115 -3.04 17.68 -10.46
CA GLY A 115 -2.45 18.83 -11.13
C GLY A 115 -3.03 20.17 -10.67
N ASP A 116 -3.48 20.25 -9.41
CA ASP A 116 -4.12 21.44 -8.83
C ASP A 116 -3.61 21.73 -7.42
N GLU A 117 -2.56 22.55 -7.35
CA GLU A 117 -1.94 23.03 -6.12
C GLU A 117 -2.88 23.87 -5.23
N SER A 118 -3.96 24.43 -5.80
CA SER A 118 -4.91 25.22 -5.02
C SER A 118 -5.73 24.37 -4.04
N LEU A 119 -5.81 23.06 -4.29
CA LEU A 119 -6.49 22.10 -3.41
C LEU A 119 -5.67 21.75 -2.18
N VAL A 120 -4.33 21.85 -2.23
CA VAL A 120 -3.43 21.45 -1.14
C VAL A 120 -3.81 22.10 0.21
N PRO A 121 -3.93 23.44 0.33
CA PRO A 121 -4.28 24.06 1.61
C PRO A 121 -5.71 23.70 2.08
N VAL A 122 -6.64 23.48 1.14
CA VAL A 122 -8.03 23.12 1.45
C VAL A 122 -8.11 21.71 2.03
N VAL A 123 -7.49 20.75 1.35
CA VAL A 123 -7.45 19.34 1.77
C VAL A 123 -6.67 19.19 3.08
N ALA A 124 -5.54 19.88 3.22
CA ALA A 124 -4.75 19.83 4.44
C ALA A 124 -5.53 20.34 5.66
N ALA A 125 -6.24 21.47 5.52
CA ALA A 125 -7.05 22.04 6.59
C ALA A 125 -8.21 21.12 6.98
N ASP A 126 -8.92 20.56 6.00
CA ASP A 126 -10.04 19.65 6.24
C ASP A 126 -9.58 18.37 6.98
N LEU A 127 -8.49 17.75 6.51
CA LEU A 127 -7.94 16.55 7.15
C LEU A 127 -7.47 16.82 8.58
N GLU A 128 -6.78 17.94 8.81
CA GLU A 128 -6.28 18.29 10.14
C GLU A 128 -7.42 18.62 11.11
N GLN A 129 -8.48 19.30 10.63
CA GLN A 129 -9.68 19.52 11.43
C GLN A 129 -10.36 18.18 11.76
N ASN A 130 -10.55 17.32 10.76
CA ASN A 130 -11.18 16.01 10.94
C ASN A 130 -10.43 15.15 11.95
N TYR A 131 -9.09 15.13 11.89
CA TYR A 131 -8.25 14.35 12.81
C TYR A 131 -8.10 14.96 14.20
N ARG A 132 -8.50 16.21 14.40
CA ARG A 132 -8.56 16.81 15.75
C ARG A 132 -9.92 16.61 16.39
N ASP A 133 -10.98 16.85 15.62
CA ASP A 133 -12.32 17.04 16.15
C ASP A 133 -13.18 15.77 16.05
N ASP A 134 -12.86 14.87 15.12
CA ASP A 134 -13.67 13.70 14.79
C ASP A 134 -12.77 12.44 14.68
N LEU A 135 -12.25 11.97 15.80
CA LEU A 135 -11.51 10.71 15.82
C LEU A 135 -12.41 9.45 15.92
N TYR A 136 -13.72 9.64 16.19
CA TYR A 136 -14.69 8.60 16.57
C TYR A 136 -16.05 8.76 15.89
#